data_AF-A0A3Q9JQH5-F1
#
_entry.id   AF-A0A3Q9JQH5-F1
#
_cell.length_a   1.000
_cell.length_b   1.000
_cell.length_c   1.000
_cell.angle_alpha   90.00
_cell.angle_beta   90.00
_cell.angle_gamma   90.00
#
_symmetry.space_group_name_H-M   'P 1'
#
loop_
_entity.id
_entity.type
_entity.pdbx_description
1 polymer ?
#
loop_
_entity_poly.entity_id
_entity_poly.type
_entity_poly.pdbx_seq_one_letter_code
_entity_poly.pdbx_strand_id
1 'polypeptide(L)'
;QVKAGKIFATSTEDMDALTFGSDIVMRHLTFREARKMPVQEIQLKMVLQELNLSHGEFIDLCILMGCDYTDWIRGIGPKKSIELIRSHKSIEEILKNLDKEKYPPPENWKYQGARDLLENPEVTDPDPIELKWGE
;
A
#
# COMPACT_ATOMS: atom_id res chain seq x y z
N GLN A 1 8.15 -11.69 5.25
CA GLN A 1 7.60 -12.87 5.96
C GLN A 1 6.65 -13.68 5.08
N VAL A 2 5.54 -13.13 4.57
CA VAL A 2 4.71 -13.80 3.53
C VAL A 2 5.53 -14.04 2.26
N LYS A 3 6.20 -13.00 1.74
CA LYS A 3 7.15 -13.09 0.61
C LYS A 3 8.23 -14.16 0.76
N ALA A 4 8.61 -14.49 1.99
CA ALA A 4 9.64 -15.49 2.28
C ALA A 4 9.08 -16.91 2.43
N GLY A 5 7.76 -17.10 2.25
CA GLY A 5 7.09 -18.40 2.34
C GLY A 5 7.00 -18.99 3.75
N LYS A 6 7.35 -18.22 4.79
CA LYS A 6 7.31 -18.69 6.19
C LYS A 6 5.89 -18.74 6.77
N ILE A 7 4.97 -17.94 6.21
CA ILE A 7 3.56 -17.83 6.61
C ILE A 7 2.68 -17.69 5.37
N PHE A 8 1.39 -18.05 5.49
CA PHE A 8 0.43 -17.98 4.38
C PHE A 8 0.01 -16.54 4.03
N ALA A 9 -0.36 -15.73 5.04
CA ALA A 9 -0.87 -14.38 4.83
C ALA A 9 -0.59 -13.48 6.04
N THR A 10 -0.63 -12.17 5.82
CA THR A 10 -0.61 -11.17 6.90
C THR A 10 -2.04 -10.92 7.35
N SER A 11 -2.34 -11.11 8.64
CA SER A 11 -3.66 -10.81 9.20
C SER A 11 -3.65 -9.43 9.85
N THR A 12 -4.32 -8.46 9.23
CA THR A 12 -4.43 -7.08 9.73
C THR A 12 -5.65 -6.38 9.15
N GLU A 13 -6.18 -5.37 9.85
CA GLU A 13 -7.17 -4.45 9.29
C GLU A 13 -6.54 -3.28 8.53
N ASP A 14 -5.23 -3.09 8.73
CA ASP A 14 -4.47 -2.05 8.04
C ASP A 14 -4.19 -2.47 6.59
N MET A 15 -4.57 -1.61 5.66
CA MET A 15 -4.44 -1.87 4.23
C MET A 15 -3.03 -1.55 3.73
N ASP A 16 -2.22 -0.82 4.50
CA ASP A 16 -0.85 -0.50 4.13
C ASP A 16 0.04 -1.75 4.02
N ALA A 17 -0.34 -2.87 4.63
CA ALA A 17 0.31 -4.16 4.47
C ALA A 17 0.41 -4.60 3.00
N LEU A 18 -0.57 -4.27 2.16
CA LEU A 18 -0.48 -4.50 0.71
C LEU A 18 0.57 -3.60 0.06
N THR A 19 0.67 -2.35 0.51
CA THR A 19 1.61 -1.35 0.01
C THR A 19 3.06 -1.66 0.39
N PHE A 20 3.30 -2.24 1.56
CA PHE A 20 4.59 -2.86 1.94
C PHE A 20 4.89 -4.15 1.16
N GLY A 21 3.95 -4.60 0.33
CA GLY A 21 4.11 -5.75 -0.53
C GLY A 21 3.86 -7.09 0.17
N SER A 22 2.92 -7.17 1.11
CA SER A 22 2.39 -8.47 1.54
C SER A 22 1.63 -9.12 0.39
N ASP A 23 2.00 -10.34 -0.02
CA ASP A 23 1.37 -11.01 -1.17
C ASP A 23 -0.11 -11.30 -0.93
N ILE A 24 -0.46 -11.64 0.32
CA ILE A 24 -1.82 -11.93 0.78
C ILE A 24 -2.07 -11.19 2.09
N VAL A 25 -3.18 -10.44 2.16
CA VAL A 25 -3.68 -9.81 3.38
C VAL A 25 -5.06 -10.37 3.71
N MET A 26 -5.24 -10.81 4.95
CA MET A 26 -6.52 -11.30 5.47
C MET A 26 -7.10 -10.30 6.47
N ARG A 27 -8.36 -9.92 6.24
CA ARG A 27 -9.13 -9.04 7.11
C ARG A 27 -10.28 -9.77 7.78
N HIS A 28 -10.73 -9.21 8.89
CA HIS A 28 -11.77 -9.71 9.78
C HIS A 28 -11.42 -11.02 10.49
N LEU A 29 -10.17 -11.48 10.42
CA LEU A 29 -9.75 -12.73 11.04
C LEU A 29 -9.82 -12.67 12.58
N THR A 30 -9.56 -11.51 13.16
CA THR A 30 -9.58 -11.28 14.62
C THR A 30 -10.90 -10.74 15.12
N PHE A 31 -11.91 -10.60 14.25
CA PHE A 31 -13.21 -10.11 14.66
C PHE A 31 -13.93 -11.15 15.51
N ARG A 32 -14.74 -10.66 16.48
CA ARG A 32 -15.58 -11.55 17.29
C ARG A 32 -16.53 -12.32 16.37
N GLU A 33 -16.64 -13.63 16.59
CA GLU A 33 -17.53 -14.52 15.83
C GLU A 33 -18.98 -14.01 15.77
N ALA A 34 -19.45 -13.38 16.86
CA ALA A 34 -20.79 -12.77 16.94
C ALA A 34 -21.09 -11.74 15.84
N ARG A 35 -20.06 -11.11 15.23
CA ARG A 35 -20.24 -10.16 14.13
C ARG A 35 -20.61 -10.85 12.80
N LYS A 36 -20.40 -12.17 12.69
CA LYS A 36 -20.70 -12.98 11.49
C LYS A 36 -20.15 -12.37 10.18
N MET A 37 -19.05 -11.63 10.27
CA MET A 37 -18.42 -11.06 9.09
C MET A 37 -17.49 -12.11 8.48
N PRO A 38 -17.60 -12.39 7.18
CA PRO A 38 -16.69 -13.31 6.53
C PRO A 38 -15.28 -12.72 6.50
N VAL A 39 -14.29 -13.61 6.63
CA VAL A 39 -12.89 -13.27 6.40
C VAL A 39 -12.74 -12.81 4.96
N GLN A 40 -12.07 -11.68 4.78
CA GLN A 40 -11.76 -11.16 3.45
C GLN A 40 -10.30 -11.45 3.14
N GLU A 41 -10.04 -12.02 1.96
CA GLU A 41 -8.70 -12.25 1.44
C GLU A 41 -8.44 -11.29 0.28
N ILE A 42 -7.32 -10.59 0.33
CA ILE A 42 -6.89 -9.67 -0.71
C ILE A 42 -5.50 -10.09 -1.17
N GLN A 43 -5.36 -10.42 -2.45
CA GLN A 43 -4.09 -10.81 -3.05
C GLN A 43 -3.52 -9.65 -3.85
N LEU A 44 -2.31 -9.21 -3.49
CA LEU A 44 -1.63 -8.08 -4.13
C LEU A 44 -1.46 -8.29 -5.63
N LYS A 45 -1.12 -9.52 -6.05
CA LYS A 45 -0.96 -9.85 -7.48
C LYS A 45 -2.24 -9.57 -8.27
N MET A 46 -3.41 -9.96 -7.75
CA MET A 46 -4.69 -9.69 -8.42
C MET A 46 -4.97 -8.19 -8.47
N VAL A 47 -4.71 -7.45 -7.39
CA VAL A 47 -4.89 -5.99 -7.34
C VAL A 47 -4.03 -5.30 -8.41
N LEU A 48 -2.75 -5.63 -8.49
CA LEU A 48 -1.82 -5.06 -9.48
C LEU A 48 -2.25 -5.39 -10.91
N GLN A 49 -2.70 -6.63 -11.16
CA GLN A 49 -3.20 -7.06 -12.47
C GLN A 49 -4.46 -6.31 -12.90
N GLU A 50 -5.47 -6.24 -12.02
CA GLU A 50 -6.75 -5.57 -12.31
C GLU A 50 -6.58 -4.05 -12.49
N LEU A 51 -5.66 -3.44 -11.73
CA LEU A 51 -5.36 -2.02 -11.89
C LEU A 51 -4.42 -1.73 -13.07
N ASN A 52 -3.74 -2.77 -13.59
CA ASN A 52 -2.67 -2.71 -14.58
C ASN A 52 -1.53 -1.78 -14.14
N LEU A 53 -1.02 -2.02 -12.94
CA LEU A 53 0.04 -1.25 -12.30
C LEU A 53 1.19 -2.16 -11.85
N SER A 54 2.41 -1.64 -11.89
CA SER A 54 3.54 -2.20 -11.15
C SER A 54 3.41 -1.90 -9.65
N HIS A 55 4.20 -2.59 -8.82
CA HIS A 55 4.18 -2.35 -7.38
C HIS A 55 4.60 -0.91 -7.02
N GLY A 56 5.62 -0.35 -7.69
CA GLY A 56 6.04 1.04 -7.46
C GLY A 56 4.96 2.06 -7.84
N GLU A 57 4.26 1.84 -8.96
CA GLU A 57 3.11 2.66 -9.35
C GLU A 57 1.95 2.54 -8.34
N PHE A 58 1.74 1.36 -7.76
CA PHE A 58 0.75 1.14 -6.72
C PHE A 58 1.11 1.85 -5.41
N ILE A 59 2.39 1.87 -5.03
CA ILE A 59 2.87 2.66 -3.89
C ILE A 59 2.59 4.15 -4.10
N ASP A 60 2.95 4.69 -5.28
CA ASP A 60 2.67 6.07 -5.63
C ASP A 60 1.17 6.39 -5.64
N LEU A 61 0.34 5.45 -6.12
CA LEU A 61 -1.10 5.55 -6.02
C LEU A 61 -1.57 5.66 -4.56
N CYS A 62 -1.08 4.80 -3.67
CA CYS A 62 -1.43 4.82 -2.24
C CYS A 62 -1.02 6.15 -1.57
N ILE A 63 0.18 6.66 -1.86
CA ILE A 63 0.64 7.96 -1.35
C ILE A 63 -0.28 9.09 -1.83
N LEU A 64 -0.68 9.09 -3.10
CA LEU A 64 -1.60 10.09 -3.66
C LEU A 64 -3.02 10.02 -3.09
N MET A 65 -3.49 8.83 -2.71
CA MET A 65 -4.78 8.66 -2.04
C MET A 65 -4.76 9.11 -0.58
N GLY A 66 -3.57 9.30 -0.01
CA GLY A 66 -3.34 9.60 1.39
C GLY A 66 -2.82 8.36 2.12
N CYS A 67 -1.74 8.54 2.87
CA CYS A 67 -1.16 7.54 3.76
C CYS A 67 -0.70 8.21 5.05
N ASP A 68 -0.37 7.42 6.07
CA ASP A 68 0.00 7.95 7.39
C ASP A 68 1.43 8.53 7.44
N TYR A 69 2.21 8.36 6.38
CA TYR A 69 3.65 8.66 6.34
C TYR A 69 4.00 10.03 5.77
N THR A 70 3.06 10.69 5.08
CA THR A 70 3.25 12.02 4.48
C THR A 70 1.91 12.70 4.21
N ASP A 71 1.93 14.03 4.06
CA ASP A 71 0.77 14.79 3.57
C ASP A 71 0.33 14.33 2.17
N TRP A 72 -0.82 14.82 1.71
CA TRP A 72 -1.36 14.54 0.37
C TRP A 72 -1.78 15.83 -0.34
N ILE A 73 -1.99 15.74 -1.65
CA ILE A 73 -2.46 16.88 -2.45
C ILE A 73 -3.97 17.05 -2.23
N ARG A 74 -4.37 18.17 -1.61
CA ARG A 74 -5.79 18.47 -1.36
C ARG A 74 -6.58 18.52 -2.67
N GLY A 75 -7.76 17.89 -2.68
CA GLY A 75 -8.63 17.82 -3.86
C GLY A 75 -8.28 16.71 -4.86
N ILE A 76 -7.20 15.96 -4.63
CA ILE A 76 -6.91 14.71 -5.34
C ILE A 76 -7.35 13.54 -4.44
N GLY A 77 -8.39 12.83 -4.87
CA GLY A 77 -8.90 11.63 -4.20
C GLY A 77 -8.77 10.38 -5.08
N PRO A 78 -9.26 9.22 -4.62
CA PRO A 78 -8.99 7.91 -5.23
C PRO A 78 -9.17 7.84 -6.76
N LYS A 79 -10.30 8.35 -7.25
CA LYS A 79 -10.59 8.34 -8.69
C LYS A 79 -9.54 9.13 -9.48
N LYS A 80 -9.16 10.31 -8.99
CA LYS A 80 -8.20 11.18 -9.66
C LYS A 80 -6.77 10.62 -9.55
N SER A 81 -6.42 10.05 -8.41
CA SER A 81 -5.13 9.40 -8.20
C SER A 81 -4.90 8.26 -9.21
N ILE A 82 -5.91 7.42 -9.44
CA ILE A 82 -5.84 6.34 -10.45
C ILE A 82 -5.67 6.90 -11.86
N GLU A 83 -6.43 7.93 -12.25
CA GLU A 83 -6.29 8.58 -13.56
C GLU A 83 -4.88 9.14 -13.77
N LEU A 84 -4.35 9.83 -12.77
CA LEU A 84 -3.03 10.45 -12.82
C LEU A 84 -1.92 9.41 -12.90
N ILE A 85 -1.95 8.37 -12.07
CA ILE A 85 -0.94 7.30 -12.08
C ILE A 85 -0.96 6.52 -13.39
N ARG A 86 -2.15 6.22 -13.93
CA ARG A 86 -2.24 5.55 -15.24
C ARG A 86 -1.64 6.38 -16.38
N SER A 87 -1.74 7.71 -16.30
CA SER A 87 -1.28 8.62 -17.34
C SER A 87 0.21 8.96 -17.22
N HIS A 88 0.71 9.13 -16.00
CA HIS A 88 2.03 9.71 -15.72
C HIS A 88 3.00 8.75 -15.04
N LYS A 89 2.51 7.62 -14.50
CA LYS A 89 3.31 6.50 -13.95
C LYS A 89 4.10 6.78 -12.67
N SER A 90 4.30 8.04 -12.28
CA SER A 90 5.01 8.42 -11.06
C SER A 90 4.52 9.75 -10.49
N ILE A 91 4.68 9.97 -9.19
CA ILE A 91 4.37 11.26 -8.54
C ILE A 91 5.21 12.39 -9.15
N GLU A 92 6.48 12.16 -9.45
CA GLU A 92 7.38 13.13 -10.09
C GLU A 92 6.80 13.65 -11.41
N GLU A 93 6.34 12.75 -12.27
CA GLU A 93 5.79 13.13 -13.58
C GLU A 93 4.40 13.77 -13.44
N ILE A 94 3.60 13.35 -12.45
CA ILE A 94 2.36 14.03 -12.10
C ILE A 94 2.65 15.48 -11.73
N LEU A 95 3.61 15.73 -10.83
CA LEU A 95 3.94 17.08 -10.37
C LEU A 95 4.46 18.02 -11.47
N LYS A 96 5.02 17.48 -12.56
CA LYS A 96 5.41 18.28 -13.74
C LYS A 96 4.20 18.70 -14.58
N ASN A 97 3.17 17.85 -14.66
CA ASN A 97 2.01 18.04 -15.53
C ASN A 97 0.74 18.50 -14.78
N LEU A 98 0.79 18.58 -13.45
CA LEU A 98 -0.32 18.97 -12.60
C LEU A 98 -0.53 20.48 -12.63
N ASP A 99 -1.79 20.89 -12.72
CA ASP A 99 -2.21 22.27 -12.46
C ASP A 99 -2.05 22.57 -10.96
N LYS A 100 -0.93 23.22 -10.61
CA LYS A 100 -0.54 23.54 -9.23
C LYS A 100 -1.34 24.69 -8.63
N GLU A 101 -2.02 25.50 -9.43
CA GLU A 101 -2.91 26.53 -8.91
C GLU A 101 -4.18 25.89 -8.36
N LYS A 102 -4.70 24.89 -9.08
CA LYS A 102 -5.88 24.13 -8.66
C LYS A 102 -5.58 23.07 -7.60
N TYR A 103 -4.44 22.40 -7.73
CA TYR A 103 -4.03 21.29 -6.85
C TYR A 103 -2.62 21.57 -6.29
N PRO A 104 -2.49 22.54 -5.37
CA PRO A 104 -1.20 22.87 -4.79
C PRO A 104 -0.67 21.68 -3.97
N PRO A 105 0.54 21.16 -4.27
CA PRO A 105 1.18 20.16 -3.44
C PRO A 105 1.53 20.74 -2.06
N PRO A 106 1.64 19.88 -1.02
CA PRO A 106 2.15 20.31 0.29
C PRO A 106 3.53 20.98 0.20
N GLU A 107 3.78 21.95 1.06
CA GLU A 107 5.10 22.58 1.15
C GLU A 107 6.13 21.55 1.64
N ASN A 108 7.29 21.47 0.96
CA ASN A 108 8.33 20.48 1.27
C ASN A 108 7.81 19.03 1.32
N TRP A 109 6.86 18.68 0.45
CA TRP A 109 6.21 17.37 0.46
C TRP A 109 7.22 16.21 0.41
N LYS A 110 7.29 15.43 1.48
CA LYS A 110 8.29 14.36 1.70
C LYS A 110 7.85 12.99 1.15
N TYR A 111 7.17 12.97 0.01
CA TYR A 111 6.64 11.73 -0.54
C TYR A 111 7.72 10.71 -0.91
N GLN A 112 8.94 11.14 -1.27
CA GLN A 112 10.05 10.20 -1.50
C GLN A 112 10.40 9.40 -0.25
N GLY A 113 10.35 10.01 0.94
CA GLY A 113 10.61 9.31 2.19
C GLY A 113 9.53 8.28 2.49
N ALA A 114 8.27 8.61 2.24
CA ALA A 114 7.17 7.65 2.35
C ALA A 114 7.30 6.50 1.33
N ARG A 115 7.68 6.81 0.08
CA ARG A 115 7.93 5.79 -0.94
C ARG A 115 9.05 4.84 -0.52
N ASP A 116 10.19 5.38 -0.08
CA ASP A 116 11.32 4.55 0.35
C ASP A 116 10.97 3.67 1.54
N LEU A 117 10.21 4.20 2.51
CA LEU A 117 9.69 3.41 3.63
C LEU A 117 8.83 2.23 3.16
N LEU A 118 7.99 2.43 2.15
CA LEU A 118 7.07 1.41 1.63
C LEU A 118 7.77 0.40 0.71
N GLU A 119 8.77 0.85 -0.07
CA GLU A 119 9.56 0.00 -0.97
C GLU A 119 10.61 -0.81 -0.22
N ASN A 120 11.31 -0.18 0.72
CA ASN A 120 12.44 -0.72 1.47
C ASN A 120 12.20 -0.64 3.00
N PRO A 121 11.11 -1.23 3.53
CA PRO A 121 10.85 -1.19 4.96
C PRO A 121 11.95 -1.93 5.72
N GLU A 122 12.32 -1.40 6.88
CA GLU A 122 13.15 -2.14 7.83
C GLU A 122 12.33 -3.32 8.38
N VAL A 123 12.71 -4.53 7.98
CA VAL A 123 12.04 -5.77 8.38
C VAL A 123 13.04 -6.76 8.95
N THR A 124 12.60 -7.56 9.91
CA THR A 124 13.41 -8.66 10.43
C THR A 124 13.68 -9.69 9.34
N ASP A 125 14.92 -10.16 9.27
CA ASP A 125 15.31 -11.29 8.42
C ASP A 125 14.44 -12.52 8.76
N PRO A 126 13.65 -13.05 7.82
CA PRO A 126 12.78 -14.18 8.06
C PRO A 126 13.52 -15.53 8.12
N ASP A 127 14.74 -15.63 7.61
CA ASP A 127 15.48 -16.89 7.52
C ASP A 127 15.75 -17.54 8.88
N PRO A 128 16.29 -16.83 9.89
CA PRO A 128 16.54 -17.39 11.21
C PRO A 128 15.26 -17.65 12.03
N ILE A 129 14.09 -17.21 11.56
CA ILE A 129 12.83 -17.38 12.30
C ILE A 129 12.33 -18.82 12.11
N GLU A 130 12.19 -19.53 13.24
CA GLU A 130 11.55 -20.84 13.36
C GLU A 130 10.27 -20.69 14.19
N LEU A 131 9.11 -20.96 13.59
CA LEU A 131 7.82 -20.89 14.26
C LEU A 131 7.51 -22.24 14.93
N LYS A 132 7.30 -22.24 16.24
CA LYS A 132 6.89 -23.41 17.03
C LYS A 132 5.64 -23.08 17.83
N TRP A 133 4.67 -23.99 17.80
CA TRP A 133 3.50 -23.95 18.66
C TRP A 133 3.67 -25.06 19.70
N GLY A 134 3.80 -24.68 20.96
CA GLY A 134 3.82 -25.62 22.10
C GLY A 134 2.40 -25.92 22.57
N GLU A 135 2.28 -26.98 23.38
CA GLU A 135 1.08 -27.27 24.18
C GLU A 135 0.98 -26.36 25.40
#